data_AF-A0A1H6XH53-F1
#
_entry.id   AF-A0A1H6XH53-F1
#
_cell.length_a   1.000
_cell.length_b   1.000
_cell.length_c   1.000
_cell.angle_alpha   90.00
_cell.angle_beta   90.00
_cell.angle_gamma   90.00
#
_symmetry.space_group_name_H-M   'P 1'
#
loop_
_entity.id
_entity.type
_entity.pdbx_description
1 polymer ?
#
loop_
_entity_poly.entity_id
_entity_poly.type
_entity_poly.pdbx_seq_one_letter_code
_entity_poly.pdbx_strand_id
1 'polypeptide(L)'
;MIYKDVDGHESAPYNIDIEFSAVEYLDIPKSLSGISINEIKDRIPKKFSKYTSSSGLKIYEIKSNAKIYYILAGGYRIGKNEWELEDRISNMELEYDEILASSI
;
A
#
# COMPACT_ATOMS: atom_id res chain seq x y z
N MET A 1 -18.40 -19.48 -8.38
CA MET A 1 -17.59 -19.37 -9.60
C MET A 1 -16.13 -19.42 -9.16
N ILE A 2 -15.27 -20.11 -9.91
CA ILE A 2 -13.83 -20.15 -9.66
C ILE A 2 -13.21 -19.27 -10.73
N TYR A 3 -12.70 -18.11 -10.35
CA TYR A 3 -12.09 -17.14 -11.25
C TYR A 3 -10.76 -17.68 -11.74
N LYS A 4 -10.51 -17.58 -13.05
CA LYS A 4 -9.28 -18.08 -13.68
C LYS A 4 -8.17 -17.08 -13.39
N ASP A 5 -7.28 -17.46 -12.49
CA ASP A 5 -6.00 -16.80 -12.29
C ASP A 5 -5.18 -16.88 -13.59
N VAL A 6 -4.88 -15.72 -14.16
CA VAL A 6 -4.15 -15.59 -15.44
C VAL A 6 -2.64 -15.74 -15.23
N ASP A 7 -2.16 -15.61 -13.99
CA ASP A 7 -0.75 -15.61 -13.58
C ASP A 7 -0.33 -16.90 -12.84
N GLY A 8 -1.27 -17.83 -12.64
CA GLY A 8 -1.00 -19.17 -12.11
C GLY A 8 -0.75 -19.22 -10.61
N HIS A 9 -1.18 -18.21 -9.85
CA HIS A 9 -1.23 -18.30 -8.40
C HIS A 9 -2.45 -19.13 -7.96
N GLU A 10 -2.35 -19.79 -6.80
CA GLU A 10 -3.50 -20.53 -6.25
C GLU A 10 -4.62 -19.53 -5.98
N SER A 11 -5.83 -19.85 -6.45
CA SER A 11 -6.99 -18.95 -6.50
C SER A 11 -7.35 -18.40 -5.11
N ALA A 12 -6.79 -17.25 -4.74
CA ALA A 12 -7.38 -16.42 -3.72
C ALA A 12 -8.71 -15.89 -4.27
N PRO A 13 -9.80 -15.88 -3.47
CA PRO A 13 -11.10 -15.43 -3.97
C PRO A 13 -11.12 -13.93 -4.32
N TYR A 14 -10.11 -13.18 -3.91
CA TYR A 14 -9.95 -11.75 -4.15
C TYR A 14 -8.48 -11.36 -4.02
N ASN A 15 -8.15 -10.19 -4.53
CA ASN A 15 -6.89 -9.49 -4.31
C ASN A 15 -7.05 -8.39 -3.26
N ILE A 16 -5.93 -7.95 -2.68
CA ILE A 16 -5.86 -6.83 -1.76
C ILE A 16 -5.07 -5.70 -2.42
N ASP A 17 -5.73 -4.57 -2.69
CA ASP A 17 -5.04 -3.37 -3.15
C ASP A 17 -4.86 -2.40 -1.98
N ILE A 18 -3.68 -1.78 -1.92
CA ILE A 18 -3.29 -0.80 -0.90
C ILE A 18 -2.93 0.50 -1.61
N GLU A 19 -3.73 1.54 -1.40
CA GLU A 19 -3.53 2.87 -1.93
C GLU A 19 -2.98 3.80 -0.86
N PHE A 20 -2.07 4.68 -1.27
CA PHE A 20 -1.61 5.81 -0.47
C PHE A 20 -1.91 7.10 -1.22
N SER A 21 -2.36 8.14 -0.51
CA SER A 21 -2.63 9.46 -1.06
C SER A 21 -1.63 10.50 -0.55
N ALA A 22 -1.37 11.56 -1.33
CA ALA A 22 -0.40 12.61 -1.02
C ALA A 22 0.98 12.05 -0.62
N VAL A 23 1.59 11.28 -1.54
CA VAL A 23 2.70 10.37 -1.22
C VAL A 23 4.06 10.93 -1.61
N GLU A 24 5.04 10.73 -0.73
CA GLU A 24 6.47 10.82 -1.05
C GLU A 24 7.11 9.44 -0.82
N TYR A 25 7.57 8.82 -1.92
CA TYR A 25 8.27 7.53 -1.88
C TYR A 25 9.77 7.75 -1.68
N LEU A 26 10.33 7.12 -0.65
CA LEU A 26 11.73 7.30 -0.27
C LEU A 26 12.50 5.99 -0.50
N ASP A 27 13.25 5.93 -1.61
CA ASP A 27 14.14 4.82 -1.97
C ASP A 27 13.45 3.44 -2.00
N ILE A 28 12.17 3.40 -2.39
CA ILE A 28 11.40 2.15 -2.51
C ILE A 28 11.73 1.45 -3.84
N PRO A 29 12.12 0.16 -3.82
CA PRO A 29 12.37 -0.59 -5.03
C PRO A 29 11.07 -0.84 -5.79
N LYS A 30 11.19 -1.06 -7.10
CA LYS A 30 10.04 -1.34 -7.97
C LYS A 30 9.26 -2.60 -7.61
N SER A 31 9.90 -3.52 -6.88
CA SER A 31 9.29 -4.77 -6.43
C SER A 31 9.75 -5.12 -5.01
N LEU A 32 8.80 -5.62 -4.22
CA LEU A 32 9.01 -6.11 -2.86
C LEU A 32 8.27 -7.45 -2.74
N SER A 33 8.85 -8.39 -2.00
CA SER A 33 8.20 -9.66 -1.67
C SER A 33 8.09 -9.83 -0.15
N GLY A 34 7.05 -10.54 0.30
CA GLY A 34 6.80 -10.78 1.73
C GLY A 34 6.67 -9.48 2.54
N ILE A 35 5.80 -8.58 2.08
CA ILE A 35 5.68 -7.24 2.66
C ILE A 35 4.87 -7.25 3.97
N SER A 36 5.32 -6.46 4.94
CA SER A 36 4.52 -6.04 6.09
C SER A 36 4.55 -4.52 6.18
N ILE A 37 3.37 -3.90 6.26
CA ILE A 37 3.23 -2.45 6.32
C ILE A 37 2.68 -2.06 7.69
N ASN A 38 3.31 -1.10 8.35
CA ASN A 38 2.87 -0.60 9.67
C ASN A 38 2.98 0.92 9.73
N GLU A 39 1.95 1.61 10.23
CA GLU A 39 2.06 3.03 10.57
C GLU A 39 2.98 3.21 11.78
N ILE A 40 3.97 4.10 11.67
CA ILE A 40 4.87 4.47 12.77
C ILE A 40 4.39 5.78 13.40
N LYS A 41 3.93 5.69 14.64
CA LYS A 41 3.57 6.88 15.46
C LYS A 41 4.70 7.32 16.38
N ASP A 42 5.50 6.36 16.87
CA ASP A 42 6.61 6.58 17.79
C ASP A 42 7.94 6.08 17.17
N ARG A 43 9.09 6.64 17.59
CA ARG A 43 10.42 6.24 17.10
C ARG A 43 10.70 6.52 15.63
N ILE A 44 10.11 7.61 15.12
CA ILE A 44 10.34 8.06 13.75
C ILE A 44 11.84 8.35 13.54
N PRO A 45 12.46 7.82 12.46
CA PRO A 45 13.86 8.12 12.15
C PRO A 45 14.10 9.63 12.09
N LYS A 46 15.17 10.11 12.74
CA LYS A 46 15.49 11.56 12.81
C LYS A 46 15.54 12.24 11.44
N LYS A 47 15.93 11.52 10.39
CA LYS A 47 15.93 12.03 9.00
C LYS A 47 14.54 12.46 8.50
N PHE A 48 13.47 11.98 9.14
CA PHE A 48 12.09 12.28 8.78
C PHE A 48 11.38 13.26 9.73
N SER A 49 12.06 13.77 10.75
CA SER A 49 11.45 14.70 11.73
C SER A 49 10.86 15.96 11.08
N LYS A 50 11.41 16.39 9.94
CA LYS A 50 10.89 17.53 9.18
C LYS A 50 9.50 17.27 8.56
N TYR A 51 9.12 16.00 8.38
CA TYR A 51 7.84 15.61 7.79
C TYR A 51 6.75 15.34 8.84
N THR A 52 7.12 15.21 10.12
CA THR A 52 6.14 14.88 11.17
C THR A 52 5.50 16.10 11.80
N SER A 53 6.18 17.24 11.77
CA SER A 53 5.83 18.40 12.59
C SER A 53 4.99 19.45 11.86
N SER A 54 4.80 19.35 10.54
CA SER A 54 4.24 20.45 9.74
C SER A 54 3.32 20.06 8.58
N SER A 55 3.35 18.82 8.09
CA SER A 55 2.70 18.46 6.82
C SER A 55 1.41 17.63 6.94
N GLY A 56 1.05 17.17 8.16
CA GLY A 56 -0.09 16.25 8.35
C GLY A 56 0.11 14.86 7.72
N LEU A 57 1.31 14.57 7.21
CA LEU A 57 1.66 13.29 6.62
C LEU A 57 1.96 12.26 7.71
N LYS A 58 1.48 11.04 7.50
CA LYS A 58 1.76 9.85 8.31
C LYS A 58 2.92 9.08 7.69
N ILE A 59 3.68 8.38 8.53
CA ILE A 59 4.83 7.59 8.10
C ILE A 59 4.49 6.11 8.20
N TYR A 60 4.61 5.39 7.09
CA TYR A 60 4.42 3.95 7.01
C TYR A 60 5.77 3.27 6.82
N GLU A 61 6.04 2.28 7.68
CA GLU A 61 7.15 1.36 7.54
C GLU A 61 6.74 0.20 6.64
N ILE A 62 7.56 -0.12 5.64
CA ILE A 62 7.43 -1.34 4.86
C ILE A 62 8.62 -2.23 5.14
N LYS A 63 8.35 -3.41 5.69
CA LYS A 63 9.34 -4.47 5.89
C LYS A 63 9.24 -5.48 4.76
N SER A 64 10.38 -5.82 4.15
CA SER A 64 10.49 -6.87 3.13
C SER A 64 11.89 -7.47 3.16
N ASN A 65 12.00 -8.80 3.25
CA ASN A 65 13.28 -9.53 3.22
C ASN A 65 14.37 -8.92 4.11
N ALA A 66 14.03 -8.65 5.37
CA ALA A 66 14.88 -8.00 6.39
C ALA A 66 15.32 -6.54 6.09
N LYS A 67 14.80 -5.92 5.02
CA LYS A 67 14.97 -4.49 4.74
C LYS A 67 13.76 -3.70 5.19
N ILE A 68 14.01 -2.42 5.50
CA ILE A 68 12.99 -1.47 5.93
C ILE A 68 12.98 -0.30 4.96
N TYR A 69 11.78 0.02 4.48
CA TYR A 69 11.47 1.15 3.61
C TYR A 69 10.43 2.04 4.27
N TYR A 70 10.28 3.25 3.77
CA TYR A 70 9.35 4.23 4.33
C TYR A 70 8.55 4.92 3.25
N ILE A 71 7.26 5.08 3.52
CA ILE A 71 6.34 5.92 2.74
C ILE A 71 5.85 7.05 3.65
N LEU A 72 5.85 8.27 3.13
CA LEU A 72 5.11 9.38 3.70
C LEU A 72 3.80 9.50 2.94
N ALA A 73 2.65 9.48 3.61
CA ALA A 73 1.35 9.62 2.95
C ALA A 73 0.35 10.37 3.84
N GLY A 74 -0.53 11.16 3.22
CA GLY A 74 -1.62 11.85 3.90
C GLY A 74 -2.69 10.87 4.38
N GLY A 75 -2.98 9.85 3.58
CA GLY A 75 -3.93 8.79 3.93
C GLY A 75 -3.65 7.49 3.21
N TYR A 76 -4.45 6.47 3.53
CA TYR A 76 -4.44 5.20 2.84
C TYR A 76 -5.86 4.66 2.65
N ARG A 77 -6.00 3.75 1.70
CA ARG A 77 -7.18 2.91 1.51
C ARG A 77 -6.74 1.48 1.21
N ILE A 78 -7.38 0.53 1.87
CA ILE A 78 -7.15 -0.90 1.68
C ILE A 78 -8.48 -1.52 1.33
N GLY A 79 -8.53 -2.27 0.25
CA GLY A 79 -9.75 -2.95 -0.15
C GLY A 79 -9.52 -4.23 -0.92
N LYS A 80 -10.59 -5.00 -1.03
CA LYS A 80 -10.65 -6.22 -1.83
C LYS A 80 -11.09 -5.88 -3.24
N ASN A 81 -10.59 -6.63 -4.23
CA ASN A 81 -11.24 -6.68 -5.53
C ASN A 81 -11.13 -8.08 -6.18
N GLU A 82 -12.14 -8.49 -6.95
CA GLU A 82 -12.26 -9.83 -7.56
C GLU A 82 -11.60 -9.96 -8.97
N TRP A 83 -10.85 -8.96 -9.43
CA TRP A 83 -9.96 -8.99 -10.63
C TRP A 83 -10.63 -9.50 -11.91
N GLU A 84 -11.83 -9.01 -12.23
CA GLU A 84 -12.48 -9.46 -13.45
C GLU A 84 -11.85 -8.89 -14.74
N LEU A 85 -11.33 -7.64 -14.79
CA LEU A 85 -10.89 -7.07 -16.08
C LEU A 85 -10.04 -5.77 -16.08
N GLU A 86 -9.51 -5.28 -14.96
CA GLU A 86 -8.84 -3.97 -14.97
C GLU A 86 -7.31 -4.04 -15.00
N ASP A 87 -6.72 -3.56 -16.10
CA ASP A 87 -5.31 -3.14 -16.15
C ASP A 87 -5.14 -1.87 -15.31
N ARG A 88 -4.97 -2.07 -14.00
CA ARG A 88 -4.88 -1.02 -12.98
C ARG A 88 -3.59 -0.20 -13.05
N ILE A 89 -2.67 -0.53 -13.96
CA ILE A 89 -1.52 0.35 -14.29
C ILE A 89 -2.02 1.60 -15.02
N SER A 90 -3.15 1.51 -15.72
CA SER A 90 -3.70 2.61 -16.54
C SER A 90 -4.94 3.29 -15.93
N ASN A 91 -5.72 2.60 -15.10
CA ASN A 91 -6.86 3.17 -14.38
C ASN A 91 -6.46 3.59 -12.95
N MET A 92 -6.38 4.90 -12.70
CA MET A 92 -6.04 5.47 -11.39
C MET A 92 -7.23 5.52 -10.41
N GLU A 93 -8.45 5.23 -10.88
CA GLU A 93 -9.64 5.16 -10.03
C GLU A 93 -9.87 3.70 -9.63
N LEU A 94 -9.21 3.25 -8.55
CA LEU A 94 -9.37 1.89 -8.05
C LEU A 94 -10.76 1.71 -7.43
N GLU A 95 -11.65 1.02 -8.14
CA GLU A 95 -12.89 0.53 -7.57
C GLU A 95 -12.61 -0.69 -6.68
N TYR A 96 -13.24 -0.70 -5.50
CA TYR A 96 -13.13 -1.77 -4.53
C TYR A 96 -14.49 -2.39 -4.30
N ASP A 97 -14.54 -3.72 -4.30
CA ASP A 97 -15.74 -4.46 -3.91
C ASP A 97 -16.02 -4.29 -2.41
N GLU A 98 -14.96 -4.20 -1.60
CA GLU A 98 -15.04 -3.99 -0.16
C GLU A 98 -13.87 -3.13 0.34
N ILE A 99 -14.15 -2.11 1.17
CA ILE A 99 -13.11 -1.36 1.90
C ILE A 99 -12.86 -2.05 3.24
N LEU A 100 -11.62 -2.49 3.45
CA LEU A 100 -11.20 -3.12 4.71
C LEU A 100 -10.71 -2.12 5.73
N ALA A 101 -10.04 -1.06 5.28
CA ALA A 101 -9.57 0.02 6.12
C ALA A 101 -9.30 1.28 5.30
N SER A 102 -9.44 2.44 5.94
CA SER A 102 -9.03 3.71 5.36
C SER A 102 -8.58 4.67 6.45
N SER A 103 -7.78 5.66 6.07
CA SER A 103 -7.52 6.82 6.91
C SER A 103 -7.73 8.10 6.13
N ILE A 104 -8.58 8.97 6.67
CA ILE A 104 -8.70 10.37 6.26
C ILE A 104 -7.57 11.17 6.94
#